data_AF-A0A958KHM2-F1
#
_entry.id   AF-A0A958KHM2-F1
#
_cell.length_a   1.000
_cell.length_b   1.000
_cell.length_c   1.000
_cell.angle_alpha   90.00
_cell.angle_beta   90.00
_cell.angle_gamma   90.00
#
_symmetry.space_group_name_H-M   'P 1'
#
loop_
_entity.id
_entity.type
_entity.pdbx_description
1 polymer ?
#
loop_
_entity_poly.entity_id
_entity_poly.type
_entity_poly.pdbx_seq_one_letter_code
_entity_poly.pdbx_strand_id
1 'polypeptide(L)'
;SSALSSYQKYLDKSGRKDRWEALYLMAGIWEKRGKLPKAAELYEKYIMSPSQNFSGIVEAIHKVASLNEKMGRTSKANEWYTKTIRVQKRFKARGNDVGVRFAADAQFKLIYKTYEELRAIKLPSPKSLKDQRQVLAFNKKLQKIEQLQKELKTVVSYDDADTIVAALTLQGQAFHDLSAALANADLPPGLNNDQKKMIRDGLNEQAKKNAELAFGFYENALTKSYSLHAYNIWTKTARLGANQLDKTKYIDYGFEIFSSQQVDTLGL
;
A
#
# COMPACT_ATOMS: atom_id res chain seq x y z
N SER A 1 -28.28 -14.73 15.19
CA SER A 1 -29.24 -13.71 14.71
C SER A 1 -29.76 -12.75 15.76
N SER A 2 -29.49 -12.96 17.06
CA SER A 2 -29.93 -12.08 18.17
C SER A 2 -29.31 -10.67 18.12
N ALA A 3 -27.98 -10.55 17.94
CA ALA A 3 -27.30 -9.24 17.99
C ALA A 3 -27.78 -8.24 16.93
N LEU A 4 -27.97 -8.68 15.67
CA LEU A 4 -28.49 -7.82 14.60
C LEU A 4 -29.91 -7.33 14.90
N SER A 5 -30.76 -8.19 15.46
CA SER A 5 -32.12 -7.82 15.86
C SER A 5 -32.10 -6.81 17.00
N SER A 6 -31.23 -6.98 17.99
CA SER A 6 -31.06 -6.02 19.09
C SER A 6 -30.58 -4.65 18.59
N TYR A 7 -29.60 -4.61 17.69
CA TYR A 7 -29.12 -3.35 17.10
C TYR A 7 -30.18 -2.67 16.25
N GLN A 8 -30.92 -3.42 15.43
CA GLN A 8 -32.04 -2.87 14.66
C GLN A 8 -33.10 -2.27 15.59
N LYS A 9 -33.50 -3.00 16.63
CA LYS A 9 -34.48 -2.52 17.62
C LYS A 9 -33.98 -1.27 18.35
N TYR A 10 -32.67 -1.19 18.64
CA TYR A 10 -32.06 0.01 19.25
C TYR A 10 -32.12 1.21 18.30
N LEU A 11 -31.74 1.00 17.04
CA LEU A 11 -31.79 2.02 15.99
C LEU A 11 -33.21 2.59 15.83
N ASP A 12 -34.22 1.72 15.83
CA ASP A 12 -35.61 2.09 15.57
C ASP A 12 -36.30 2.77 16.76
N LYS A 13 -36.01 2.30 17.99
CA LYS A 13 -36.75 2.71 19.20
C LYS A 13 -36.05 3.74 20.07
N SER A 14 -34.73 3.87 19.97
CA SER A 14 -33.97 4.81 20.80
C SER A 14 -34.11 6.24 20.27
N GLY A 15 -34.35 7.21 21.16
CA GLY A 15 -34.24 8.64 20.85
C GLY A 15 -32.83 9.19 21.01
N ARG A 16 -31.88 8.38 21.50
CA ARG A 16 -30.51 8.83 21.80
C ARG A 16 -29.70 9.01 20.51
N LYS A 17 -28.75 9.96 20.53
CA LYS A 17 -27.90 10.27 19.37
C LYS A 17 -26.97 9.11 18.97
N ASP A 18 -26.55 8.28 19.92
CA ASP A 18 -25.69 7.11 19.71
C ASP A 18 -26.41 5.92 19.06
N ARG A 19 -27.73 5.99 18.84
CA ARG A 19 -28.46 4.95 18.10
C ARG A 19 -27.89 4.69 16.71
N TRP A 20 -27.29 5.71 16.09
CA TRP A 20 -26.70 5.59 14.76
C TRP A 20 -25.47 4.67 14.74
N GLU A 21 -24.77 4.50 15.86
CA GLU A 21 -23.65 3.55 15.98
C GLU A 21 -24.10 2.09 15.74
N ALA A 22 -25.40 1.80 15.93
CA ALA A 22 -25.96 0.51 15.56
C ALA A 22 -25.75 0.18 14.06
N LEU A 23 -25.80 1.18 13.16
CA LEU A 23 -25.53 0.99 11.73
C LEU A 23 -24.09 0.51 11.50
N TYR A 24 -23.11 1.14 12.15
CA TYR A 24 -21.70 0.77 12.07
C TYR A 24 -21.49 -0.66 12.61
N LEU A 25 -22.07 -0.99 13.76
CA LEU A 25 -21.94 -2.32 14.38
C LEU A 25 -22.58 -3.42 13.51
N MET A 26 -23.77 -3.15 12.96
CA MET A 26 -24.42 -4.06 12.03
C MET A 26 -23.58 -4.25 10.75
N ALA A 27 -23.01 -3.16 10.20
CA ALA A 27 -22.13 -3.23 9.04
C ALA A 27 -20.93 -4.16 9.31
N GLY A 28 -20.26 -4.02 10.46
CA GLY A 28 -19.16 -4.88 10.87
C GLY A 28 -19.55 -6.36 11.02
N ILE A 29 -20.77 -6.66 11.49
CA ILE A 29 -21.29 -8.04 11.53
C ILE A 29 -21.46 -8.60 10.11
N TRP A 30 -21.99 -7.82 9.17
CA TRP A 30 -22.14 -8.27 7.78
C TRP A 30 -20.81 -8.39 7.05
N GLU A 31 -19.84 -7.51 7.33
CA GLU A 31 -18.47 -7.60 6.83
C GLU A 31 -17.84 -8.93 7.27
N LYS A 32 -17.90 -9.25 8.57
CA LYS A 32 -17.38 -10.52 9.11
C LYS A 32 -18.05 -11.78 8.54
N ARG A 33 -19.27 -11.65 8.01
CA ARG A 33 -20.01 -12.74 7.34
C ARG A 33 -19.77 -12.79 5.82
N GLY A 34 -18.86 -11.98 5.29
CA GLY A 34 -18.59 -11.91 3.86
C GLY A 34 -19.72 -11.31 3.02
N LYS A 35 -20.75 -10.71 3.64
CA LYS A 35 -21.85 -10.05 2.91
C LYS A 35 -21.46 -8.61 2.60
N LEU A 36 -20.43 -8.46 1.76
CA LEU A 36 -19.77 -7.19 1.47
C LEU A 36 -20.72 -6.08 0.95
N PRO A 37 -21.65 -6.34 0.02
CA PRO A 37 -22.58 -5.31 -0.44
C PRO A 37 -23.45 -4.75 0.69
N LYS A 38 -23.94 -5.63 1.57
CA LYS A 38 -24.79 -5.26 2.71
C LYS A 38 -24.02 -4.49 3.78
N ALA A 39 -22.76 -4.88 4.02
CA ALA A 39 -21.88 -4.14 4.91
C ALA A 39 -21.62 -2.72 4.38
N ALA A 40 -21.32 -2.58 3.08
CA ALA A 40 -21.09 -1.30 2.45
C ALA A 40 -22.32 -0.39 2.55
N GLU A 41 -23.53 -0.91 2.26
CA GLU A 41 -24.78 -0.16 2.39
C GLU A 41 -25.00 0.38 3.81
N LEU A 42 -24.72 -0.41 4.84
CA LEU A 42 -24.90 0.00 6.24
C LEU A 42 -23.84 1.02 6.68
N TYR A 43 -22.59 0.89 6.23
CA TYR A 43 -21.58 1.93 6.44
C TYR A 43 -21.95 3.23 5.72
N GLU A 44 -22.46 3.16 4.47
CA GLU A 44 -22.96 4.34 3.74
C GLU A 44 -24.11 5.02 4.50
N LYS A 45 -25.08 4.25 5.03
CA LYS A 45 -26.14 4.77 5.90
C LYS A 45 -25.59 5.43 7.17
N TYR A 46 -24.58 4.83 7.80
CA TYR A 46 -23.92 5.40 8.97
C TYR A 46 -23.24 6.74 8.64
N ILE A 47 -22.56 6.84 7.50
CA ILE A 47 -21.90 8.08 7.02
C ILE A 47 -22.92 9.20 6.78
N MET A 48 -24.13 8.86 6.31
CA MET A 48 -25.21 9.82 6.07
C MET A 48 -26.03 10.14 7.33
N SER A 49 -25.76 9.47 8.45
CA SER A 49 -26.50 9.68 9.70
C SER A 49 -26.06 10.96 10.42
N PRO A 50 -26.88 11.49 11.35
CA PRO A 50 -26.49 12.58 12.25
C PRO A 50 -25.38 12.26 13.27
N SER A 51 -24.68 11.12 13.16
CA SER A 51 -23.60 10.76 14.11
C SER A 51 -22.56 11.88 14.21
N GLN A 52 -22.10 12.12 15.42
CA GLN A 52 -21.01 13.06 15.73
C GLN A 52 -19.69 12.33 15.99
N ASN A 53 -19.65 11.02 15.79
CA ASN A 53 -18.43 10.23 15.89
C ASN A 53 -17.59 10.42 14.62
N PHE A 54 -16.87 11.54 14.55
CA PHE A 54 -16.04 11.92 13.40
C PHE A 54 -15.00 10.86 13.04
N SER A 55 -14.39 10.22 14.04
CA SER A 55 -13.44 9.12 13.83
C SER A 55 -14.12 7.94 13.14
N GLY A 56 -15.27 7.50 13.67
CA GLY A 56 -16.06 6.43 13.08
C GLY A 56 -16.56 6.77 11.67
N ILE A 57 -16.85 8.04 11.38
CA ILE A 57 -17.23 8.49 10.02
C ILE A 57 -16.07 8.32 9.05
N VAL A 58 -14.86 8.78 9.40
CA VAL A 58 -13.67 8.60 8.53
C VAL A 58 -13.39 7.11 8.32
N GLU A 59 -13.46 6.32 9.39
CA GLU A 59 -13.31 4.87 9.33
C GLU A 59 -14.35 4.20 8.42
N ALA A 60 -15.63 4.57 8.54
CA ALA A 60 -16.68 4.00 7.72
C ALA A 60 -16.48 4.33 6.24
N ILE A 61 -16.03 5.55 5.90
CA ILE A 61 -15.71 5.94 4.51
C ILE A 61 -14.58 5.05 3.97
N HIS A 62 -13.53 4.84 4.76
CA HIS A 62 -12.42 3.95 4.42
C HIS A 62 -12.87 2.49 4.27
N LYS A 63 -13.74 2.00 5.17
CA LYS A 63 -14.34 0.67 5.07
C LYS A 63 -15.13 0.49 3.79
N VAL A 64 -15.91 1.48 3.36
CA VAL A 64 -16.63 1.43 2.07
C VAL A 64 -15.63 1.33 0.91
N ALA A 65 -14.50 2.04 0.96
CA ALA A 65 -13.44 1.91 -0.04
C ALA A 65 -12.88 0.48 -0.09
N SER A 66 -12.44 -0.04 1.06
CA SER A 66 -11.90 -1.40 1.21
C SER A 66 -12.90 -2.49 0.76
N LEU A 67 -14.18 -2.31 1.06
CA LEU A 67 -15.22 -3.26 0.62
C LEU A 67 -15.42 -3.23 -0.89
N ASN A 68 -15.37 -2.06 -1.53
CA ASN A 68 -15.44 -1.97 -2.99
C ASN A 68 -14.20 -2.56 -3.66
N GLU A 69 -13.02 -2.39 -3.07
CA GLU A 69 -11.78 -3.05 -3.50
C GLU A 69 -11.91 -4.58 -3.45
N LYS A 70 -12.36 -5.14 -2.31
CA LYS A 70 -12.63 -6.58 -2.15
C LYS A 70 -13.69 -7.13 -3.13
N MET A 71 -14.57 -6.27 -3.65
CA MET A 71 -15.58 -6.61 -4.66
C MET A 71 -15.07 -6.43 -6.11
N GLY A 72 -13.81 -6.06 -6.32
CA GLY A 72 -13.23 -5.80 -7.65
C GLY A 72 -13.69 -4.49 -8.29
N ARG A 73 -14.29 -3.57 -7.52
CA ARG A 73 -14.85 -2.30 -7.99
C ARG A 73 -13.81 -1.18 -7.84
N THR A 74 -12.69 -1.29 -8.53
CA THR A 74 -11.51 -0.43 -8.36
C THR A 74 -11.80 1.07 -8.50
N SER A 75 -12.58 1.48 -9.50
CA SER A 75 -12.95 2.90 -9.66
C SER A 75 -13.68 3.44 -8.43
N LYS A 76 -14.68 2.69 -7.96
CA LYS A 76 -15.46 3.07 -6.78
C LYS A 76 -14.57 3.06 -5.53
N ALA A 77 -13.70 2.07 -5.35
CA ALA A 77 -12.74 2.05 -4.24
C ALA A 77 -11.87 3.33 -4.20
N ASN A 78 -11.31 3.73 -5.34
CA ASN A 78 -10.48 4.93 -5.44
C ASN A 78 -11.24 6.23 -5.13
N GLU A 79 -12.51 6.33 -5.56
CA GLU A 79 -13.38 7.46 -5.19
C GLU A 79 -13.57 7.54 -3.67
N TRP A 80 -13.80 6.40 -3.01
CA TRP A 80 -14.00 6.34 -1.55
C TRP A 80 -12.69 6.54 -0.77
N TYR A 81 -11.54 6.06 -1.24
CA TYR A 81 -10.24 6.39 -0.65
C TYR A 81 -9.94 7.89 -0.75
N THR A 82 -10.19 8.49 -1.92
CA THR A 82 -10.08 9.95 -2.11
C THR A 82 -11.01 10.71 -1.17
N LYS A 83 -12.24 10.22 -0.97
CA LYS A 83 -13.20 10.79 -0.01
C LYS A 83 -12.71 10.67 1.43
N THR A 84 -12.05 9.56 1.81
CA THR A 84 -11.47 9.36 3.15
C THR A 84 -10.48 10.46 3.47
N ILE A 85 -9.50 10.69 2.57
CA ILE A 85 -8.49 11.74 2.71
C ILE A 85 -9.14 13.13 2.80
N ARG A 86 -10.11 13.41 1.93
CA ARG A 86 -10.80 14.71 1.89
C ARG A 86 -11.56 15.00 3.19
N VAL A 87 -12.32 14.03 3.69
CA VAL A 87 -13.13 14.19 4.90
C VAL A 87 -12.24 14.33 6.13
N GLN A 88 -11.18 13.53 6.24
CA GLN A 88 -10.21 13.65 7.33
C GLN A 88 -9.57 15.04 7.36
N LYS A 89 -9.08 15.54 6.21
CA LYS A 89 -8.51 16.91 6.10
C LYS A 89 -9.51 17.99 6.50
N ARG A 90 -10.78 17.84 6.10
CA ARG A 90 -11.85 18.77 6.48
C ARG A 90 -12.11 18.76 7.99
N PHE A 91 -12.09 17.60 8.64
CA PHE A 91 -12.25 17.49 10.09
C PHE A 91 -11.04 18.08 10.83
N LYS A 92 -9.81 17.80 10.37
CA LYS A 92 -8.59 18.42 10.89
C LYS A 92 -8.65 19.95 10.83
N ALA A 93 -9.07 20.52 9.70
CA ALA A 93 -9.23 21.98 9.54
C ALA A 93 -10.28 22.60 10.47
N ARG A 94 -11.17 21.79 11.07
CA ARG A 94 -12.17 22.19 12.05
C ARG A 94 -11.79 21.79 13.48
N GLY A 95 -10.51 21.50 13.73
CA GLY A 95 -10.01 21.13 15.06
C GLY A 95 -10.25 19.67 15.46
N ASN A 96 -10.67 18.80 14.54
CA ASN A 96 -10.93 17.38 14.79
C ASN A 96 -9.96 16.50 13.99
N ASP A 97 -8.73 16.35 14.47
CA ASP A 97 -7.69 15.54 13.79
C ASP A 97 -7.82 14.04 14.11
N VAL A 98 -8.96 13.45 13.75
CA VAL A 98 -9.29 12.04 13.98
C VAL A 98 -9.28 11.24 12.69
N GLY A 99 -9.07 9.93 12.78
CA GLY A 99 -9.06 9.05 11.61
C GLY A 99 -7.83 9.20 10.71
N VAL A 100 -6.74 9.77 11.22
CA VAL A 100 -5.46 9.97 10.53
C VAL A 100 -4.98 8.68 9.86
N ARG A 101 -4.94 7.56 10.60
CA ARG A 101 -4.53 6.24 10.07
C ARG A 101 -5.31 5.79 8.84
N PHE A 102 -6.61 6.07 8.78
CA PHE A 102 -7.45 5.69 7.63
C PHE A 102 -7.17 6.57 6.41
N ALA A 103 -6.87 7.85 6.62
CA ALA A 103 -6.43 8.73 5.54
C ALA A 103 -5.01 8.38 5.06
N ALA A 104 -4.13 7.98 5.96
CA ALA A 104 -2.78 7.49 5.64
C ALA A 104 -2.84 6.22 4.79
N ASP A 105 -3.61 5.22 5.22
CA ASP A 105 -3.80 3.98 4.46
C ASP A 105 -4.48 4.25 3.10
N ALA A 106 -5.54 5.07 3.06
CA ALA A 106 -6.17 5.46 1.81
C ALA A 106 -5.19 6.15 0.84
N GLN A 107 -4.33 7.03 1.35
CA GLN A 107 -3.29 7.69 0.55
C GLN A 107 -2.28 6.67 0.02
N PHE A 108 -1.84 5.73 0.86
CA PHE A 108 -0.93 4.66 0.45
C PHE A 108 -1.56 3.76 -0.63
N LYS A 109 -2.82 3.34 -0.47
CA LYS A 109 -3.55 2.53 -1.46
C LYS A 109 -3.63 3.20 -2.84
N LEU A 110 -3.91 4.51 -2.88
CA LEU A 110 -3.92 5.26 -4.13
C LEU A 110 -2.53 5.35 -4.78
N ILE A 111 -1.48 5.49 -3.98
CA ILE A 111 -0.08 5.56 -4.45
C ILE A 111 0.43 4.20 -4.92
N TYR A 112 -0.09 3.09 -4.37
CA TYR A 112 0.31 1.75 -4.77
C TYR A 112 0.16 1.51 -6.27
N LYS A 113 -0.81 2.16 -6.93
CA LYS A 113 -0.95 2.14 -8.39
C LYS A 113 0.31 2.61 -9.13
N THR A 114 1.02 3.62 -8.62
CA THR A 114 2.28 4.09 -9.22
C THR A 114 3.35 2.98 -9.17
N TYR A 115 3.37 2.20 -8.10
CA TYR A 115 4.25 1.03 -7.98
C TYR A 115 3.82 -0.12 -8.92
N GLU A 116 2.52 -0.37 -9.10
CA GLU A 116 2.05 -1.34 -10.10
C GLU A 116 2.45 -0.94 -11.52
N GLU A 117 2.26 0.33 -11.87
CA GLU A 117 2.70 0.90 -13.15
C GLU A 117 4.22 0.77 -13.34
N LEU A 118 5.00 0.96 -12.27
CA LEU A 118 6.45 0.75 -12.28
C LEU A 118 6.81 -0.71 -12.60
N ARG A 119 6.17 -1.69 -11.95
CA ARG A 119 6.43 -3.13 -12.14
C ARG A 119 6.02 -3.65 -13.53
N ALA A 120 5.00 -3.03 -14.11
CA ALA A 120 4.52 -3.35 -15.44
C ALA A 120 5.53 -2.95 -16.54
N ILE A 121 6.43 -2.00 -16.27
CA ILE A 121 7.49 -1.61 -17.22
C ILE A 121 8.55 -2.71 -17.28
N LYS A 122 8.58 -3.46 -18.38
CA LYS A 122 9.63 -4.43 -18.70
C LYS A 122 10.72 -3.77 -19.54
N LEU A 123 11.96 -4.22 -19.38
CA LEU A 123 13.08 -3.82 -20.24
C LEU A 123 13.10 -4.74 -21.46
N PRO A 124 12.62 -4.30 -22.65
CA PRO A 124 12.60 -5.16 -23.83
C PRO A 124 14.03 -5.45 -24.31
N SER A 125 14.24 -6.63 -24.88
CA SER A 125 15.50 -6.98 -25.54
C SER A 125 15.73 -6.05 -26.75
N PRO A 126 16.90 -5.38 -26.84
CA PRO A 126 17.22 -4.55 -28.00
C PRO A 126 17.39 -5.41 -29.25
N LYS A 127 16.86 -4.97 -30.40
CA LYS A 127 17.01 -5.67 -31.70
C LYS A 127 18.28 -5.28 -32.46
N SER A 128 18.93 -4.19 -32.07
CA SER A 128 20.19 -3.71 -32.65
C SER A 128 20.85 -2.71 -31.71
N LEU A 129 22.09 -2.31 -32.03
CA LEU A 129 22.81 -1.24 -31.30
C LEU A 129 22.08 0.11 -31.29
N LYS A 130 21.20 0.36 -32.26
CA LYS A 130 20.43 1.62 -32.37
C LYS A 130 19.04 1.52 -31.75
N ASP A 131 18.62 0.34 -31.25
CA ASP A 131 17.30 0.16 -30.65
C ASP A 131 17.23 0.80 -29.27
N GLN A 132 16.51 1.91 -29.16
CA GLN A 132 16.39 2.68 -27.93
C GLN A 132 15.27 2.20 -27.00
N ARG A 133 14.46 1.19 -27.37
CA ARG A 133 13.28 0.80 -26.57
C ARG A 133 13.64 0.36 -25.16
N GLN A 134 14.77 -0.33 -24.98
CA GLN A 134 15.24 -0.74 -23.65
C GLN A 134 15.64 0.48 -22.79
N VAL A 135 16.36 1.43 -23.38
CA VAL A 135 16.78 2.68 -22.73
C VAL A 135 15.57 3.54 -22.35
N LEU A 136 14.59 3.67 -23.24
CA LEU A 136 13.34 4.41 -22.98
C LEU A 136 12.53 3.76 -21.85
N ALA A 137 12.43 2.42 -21.83
CA ALA A 137 11.77 1.70 -20.74
C ALA A 137 12.50 1.88 -19.41
N PHE A 138 13.83 1.85 -19.41
CA PHE A 138 14.65 2.12 -18.23
C PHE A 138 14.42 3.53 -17.69
N ASN A 139 14.49 4.56 -18.54
CA ASN A 139 14.23 5.95 -18.14
C ASN A 139 12.81 6.13 -17.58
N LYS A 140 11.81 5.49 -18.19
CA LYS A 140 10.43 5.49 -17.67
C LYS A 140 10.35 4.83 -16.30
N LYS A 141 11.13 3.76 -16.05
CA LYS A 141 11.21 3.10 -14.74
C LYS A 141 11.81 4.03 -13.69
N LEU A 142 12.89 4.75 -14.00
CA LEU A 142 13.48 5.76 -13.12
C LEU A 142 12.49 6.89 -12.77
N GLN A 143 11.82 7.45 -13.79
CA GLN A 143 10.79 8.49 -13.57
C GLN A 143 9.67 8.01 -12.65
N LYS A 144 9.24 6.75 -12.79
CA LYS A 144 8.21 6.16 -11.91
C LYS A 144 8.72 5.94 -10.49
N ILE A 145 9.99 5.59 -10.30
CA ILE A 145 10.60 5.52 -8.96
C ILE A 145 10.64 6.90 -8.31
N GLU A 146 11.08 7.93 -9.03
CA GLU A 146 11.10 9.30 -8.53
C GLU A 146 9.69 9.81 -8.16
N GLN A 147 8.71 9.53 -9.02
CA GLN A 147 7.30 9.82 -8.77
C GLN A 147 6.83 9.12 -7.48
N LEU A 148 7.08 7.81 -7.37
CA LEU A 148 6.68 7.00 -6.20
C LEU A 148 7.32 7.54 -4.92
N GLN A 149 8.62 7.85 -4.94
CA GLN A 149 9.31 8.42 -3.78
C GLN A 149 8.71 9.76 -3.35
N LYS A 150 8.36 10.64 -4.30
CA LYS A 150 7.72 11.93 -4.00
C LYS A 150 6.33 11.73 -3.39
N GLU A 151 5.54 10.82 -3.95
CA GLU A 151 4.20 10.50 -3.46
C GLU A 151 4.23 9.90 -2.06
N LEU A 152 5.15 8.96 -1.78
CA LEU A 152 5.26 8.32 -0.48
C LEU A 152 5.64 9.27 0.66
N LYS A 153 6.31 10.41 0.38
CA LYS A 153 6.51 11.46 1.38
C LYS A 153 5.19 11.99 1.95
N THR A 154 4.11 11.98 1.16
CA THR A 154 2.79 12.41 1.64
C THR A 154 2.17 11.40 2.60
N VAL A 155 2.46 10.10 2.45
CA VAL A 155 2.04 9.06 3.40
C VAL A 155 2.77 9.21 4.73
N VAL A 156 4.10 9.36 4.67
CA VAL A 156 4.94 9.54 5.87
C VAL A 156 4.52 10.77 6.68
N SER A 157 3.99 11.81 6.03
CA SER A 157 3.52 13.03 6.71
C SER A 157 2.30 12.83 7.63
N TYR A 158 1.60 11.70 7.53
CA TYR A 158 0.55 11.34 8.49
C TYR A 158 1.07 10.81 9.83
N ASP A 159 2.38 10.52 9.93
CA ASP A 159 3.04 9.99 11.13
C ASP A 159 2.37 8.70 11.67
N ASP A 160 1.84 7.89 10.77
CA ASP A 160 1.20 6.63 11.09
C ASP A 160 2.20 5.48 10.94
N ALA A 161 2.38 4.72 12.02
CA ALA A 161 3.44 3.72 12.13
C ALA A 161 3.37 2.63 11.04
N ASP A 162 2.18 2.10 10.79
CA ASP A 162 1.97 1.03 9.82
C ASP A 162 2.30 1.50 8.40
N THR A 163 1.84 2.70 8.04
CA THR A 163 2.05 3.26 6.70
C THR A 163 3.45 3.82 6.48
N ILE A 164 4.18 4.24 7.53
CA ILE A 164 5.62 4.52 7.46
C ILE A 164 6.39 3.26 7.06
N VAL A 165 6.12 2.14 7.73
CA VAL A 165 6.76 0.85 7.42
C VAL A 165 6.38 0.41 6.00
N ALA A 166 5.11 0.54 5.61
CA ALA A 166 4.65 0.23 4.26
C ALA A 166 5.37 1.07 3.19
N ALA A 167 5.49 2.39 3.41
CA ALA A 167 6.15 3.30 2.49
C ALA A 167 7.63 2.96 2.28
N LEU A 168 8.39 2.74 3.37
CA LEU A 168 9.80 2.35 3.29
C LEU A 168 9.97 1.00 2.60
N THR A 169 9.10 0.03 2.92
CA THR A 169 9.12 -1.29 2.28
C THR A 169 8.87 -1.19 0.78
N LEU A 170 7.89 -0.38 0.35
CA LEU A 170 7.57 -0.17 -1.06
C LEU A 170 8.71 0.52 -1.83
N GLN A 171 9.45 1.44 -1.18
CA GLN A 171 10.67 2.00 -1.76
C GLN A 171 11.75 0.93 -1.95
N GLY A 172 11.94 0.05 -0.96
CA GLY A 172 12.84 -1.10 -1.07
C GLY A 172 12.48 -2.00 -2.25
N GLN A 173 11.19 -2.33 -2.41
CA GLN A 173 10.71 -3.14 -3.53
C GLN A 173 10.95 -2.48 -4.89
N ALA A 174 10.72 -1.16 -4.99
CA ALA A 174 10.95 -0.42 -6.23
C ALA A 174 12.41 -0.48 -6.71
N PHE A 175 13.37 -0.31 -5.79
CA PHE A 175 14.80 -0.44 -6.11
C PHE A 175 15.23 -1.88 -6.32
N HIS A 176 14.66 -2.83 -5.58
CA HIS A 176 14.93 -4.26 -5.77
C HIS A 176 14.49 -4.70 -7.18
N ASP A 177 13.29 -4.32 -7.60
CA ASP A 177 12.79 -4.59 -8.95
C ASP A 177 13.62 -3.91 -10.05
N LEU A 178 14.25 -2.76 -9.77
CA LEU A 178 15.16 -2.11 -10.71
C LEU A 178 16.49 -2.85 -10.80
N SER A 179 17.06 -3.23 -9.66
CA SER A 179 18.29 -4.04 -9.58
C SER A 179 18.14 -5.34 -10.37
N ALA A 180 17.06 -6.08 -10.13
CA ALA A 180 16.78 -7.32 -10.85
C ALA A 180 16.59 -7.10 -12.36
N ALA A 181 15.92 -6.01 -12.76
CA ALA A 181 15.75 -5.69 -14.17
C ALA A 181 17.10 -5.38 -14.87
N LEU A 182 18.00 -4.67 -14.21
CA LEU A 182 19.32 -4.33 -14.73
C LEU A 182 20.25 -5.55 -14.83
N ALA A 183 20.29 -6.39 -13.80
CA ALA A 183 21.10 -7.60 -13.78
C ALA A 183 20.71 -8.57 -14.91
N ASN A 184 19.40 -8.63 -15.23
CA ASN A 184 18.85 -9.51 -16.26
C ASN A 184 18.64 -8.82 -17.62
N ALA A 185 19.10 -7.58 -17.81
CA ALA A 185 18.92 -6.87 -19.06
C ALA A 185 19.71 -7.55 -20.20
N ASP A 186 19.05 -7.75 -21.34
CA ASP A 186 19.69 -8.27 -22.54
C ASP A 186 20.61 -7.23 -23.17
N LEU A 187 21.72 -7.71 -23.75
CA LEU A 187 22.64 -6.87 -24.50
C LEU A 187 22.19 -6.75 -25.96
N PRO A 188 22.37 -5.60 -26.62
CA PRO A 188 22.06 -5.46 -28.03
C PRO A 188 22.92 -6.41 -28.88
N PRO A 189 22.36 -6.99 -29.96
CA PRO A 189 23.14 -7.81 -30.88
C PRO A 189 24.15 -6.95 -31.67
N GLY A 190 25.22 -7.57 -32.16
CA GLY A 190 26.27 -6.90 -32.93
C GLY A 190 27.44 -6.36 -32.11
N LEU A 191 27.45 -6.56 -30.79
CA LEU A 191 28.59 -6.23 -29.92
C LEU A 191 29.71 -7.27 -30.04
N ASN A 192 30.96 -6.82 -30.03
CA ASN A 192 32.12 -7.69 -29.84
C ASN A 192 32.25 -8.13 -28.36
N ASN A 193 33.20 -9.03 -28.06
CA ASN A 193 33.34 -9.60 -26.72
C ASN A 193 33.70 -8.54 -25.65
N ASP A 194 34.60 -7.61 -25.98
CA ASP A 194 35.02 -6.56 -25.05
C ASP A 194 33.87 -5.58 -24.74
N GLN A 195 33.11 -5.19 -25.75
CA GLN A 195 31.92 -4.35 -25.60
C GLN A 195 30.84 -5.03 -24.78
N LYS A 196 30.60 -6.34 -25.00
CA LYS A 196 29.65 -7.12 -24.20
C LYS A 196 30.06 -7.12 -22.73
N LYS A 197 31.33 -7.37 -22.45
CA LYS A 197 31.87 -7.36 -21.08
C LYS A 197 31.71 -5.98 -20.45
N MET A 198 32.15 -4.92 -21.13
CA MET A 198 32.07 -3.54 -20.62
C MET A 198 30.62 -3.13 -20.28
N ILE A 199 29.67 -3.38 -21.18
CA ILE A 199 28.26 -3.03 -20.96
C ILE A 199 27.67 -3.88 -19.84
N ARG A 200 27.96 -5.18 -19.80
CA ARG A 200 27.48 -6.08 -18.74
C ARG A 200 28.03 -5.66 -17.37
N ASP A 201 29.31 -5.33 -17.29
CA ASP A 201 29.95 -4.86 -16.06
C ASP A 201 29.26 -3.57 -15.57
N GLY A 202 28.99 -2.60 -16.46
CA GLY A 202 28.27 -1.38 -16.12
C GLY A 202 26.82 -1.61 -15.65
N LEU A 203 26.08 -2.51 -16.31
CA LEU A 203 24.73 -2.90 -15.87
C LEU A 203 24.75 -3.57 -14.49
N ASN A 204 25.71 -4.46 -14.24
CA ASN A 204 25.88 -5.14 -12.96
C ASN A 204 26.27 -4.17 -11.84
N GLU A 205 27.12 -3.19 -12.11
CA GLU A 205 27.47 -2.15 -11.14
C GLU A 205 26.24 -1.31 -10.74
N GLN A 206 25.43 -0.91 -11.73
CA GLN A 206 24.17 -0.21 -11.45
C GLN A 206 23.16 -1.10 -10.74
N ALA A 207 23.06 -2.38 -11.09
CA ALA A 207 22.22 -3.34 -10.39
C ALA A 207 22.63 -3.46 -8.92
N LYS A 208 23.93 -3.56 -8.63
CA LYS A 208 24.47 -3.62 -7.27
C LYS A 208 24.15 -2.35 -6.46
N LYS A 209 24.38 -1.16 -7.04
CA LYS A 209 24.01 0.12 -6.39
C LYS A 209 22.53 0.18 -6.01
N ASN A 210 21.65 -0.29 -6.89
CA ASN A 210 20.21 -0.33 -6.61
C ASN A 210 19.83 -1.42 -5.60
N ALA A 211 20.55 -2.54 -5.54
CA ALA A 211 20.37 -3.55 -4.50
C ALA A 211 20.75 -2.99 -3.12
N GLU A 212 21.85 -2.23 -3.02
CA GLU A 212 22.27 -1.57 -1.78
C GLU A 212 21.23 -0.54 -1.30
N LEU A 213 20.67 0.27 -2.22
CA LEU A 213 19.56 1.17 -1.91
C LEU A 213 18.32 0.42 -1.42
N ALA A 214 17.93 -0.65 -2.12
CA ALA A 214 16.80 -1.48 -1.73
C ALA A 214 16.96 -2.04 -0.31
N PHE A 215 18.15 -2.59 -0.03
CA PHE A 215 18.50 -3.11 1.28
C PHE A 215 18.39 -2.04 2.37
N GLY A 216 18.96 -0.84 2.13
CA GLY A 216 18.85 0.28 3.07
C GLY A 216 17.41 0.69 3.39
N PHE A 217 16.51 0.67 2.39
CA PHE A 217 15.09 0.91 2.64
C PHE A 217 14.43 -0.19 3.48
N TYR A 218 14.73 -1.46 3.22
CA TYR A 218 14.22 -2.56 4.04
C TYR A 218 14.76 -2.52 5.48
N GLU A 219 16.05 -2.22 5.68
CA GLU A 219 16.63 -2.03 7.00
C GLU A 219 15.94 -0.90 7.77
N ASN A 220 15.68 0.22 7.10
CA ASN A 220 14.96 1.34 7.68
C ASN A 220 13.51 0.96 8.02
N ALA A 221 12.84 0.20 7.16
CA ALA A 221 11.48 -0.29 7.41
C ALA A 221 11.44 -1.19 8.65
N LEU A 222 12.39 -2.13 8.79
CA LEU A 222 12.50 -3.01 9.95
C LEU A 222 12.83 -2.24 11.23
N THR A 223 13.79 -1.32 11.16
CA THR A 223 14.14 -0.45 12.29
C THR A 223 12.94 0.36 12.76
N LYS A 224 12.19 0.96 11.83
CA LYS A 224 10.97 1.71 12.14
C LYS A 224 9.86 0.82 12.68
N SER A 225 9.68 -0.36 12.10
CA SER A 225 8.71 -1.36 12.56
C SER A 225 8.95 -1.72 14.03
N TYR A 226 10.20 -1.98 14.43
CA TYR A 226 10.53 -2.24 15.82
C TYR A 226 10.33 -1.03 16.73
N SER A 227 10.81 0.16 16.32
CA SER A 227 10.70 1.35 17.16
C SER A 227 9.25 1.82 17.37
N LEU A 228 8.40 1.62 16.37
CA LEU A 228 7.00 2.06 16.36
C LEU A 228 6.02 0.93 16.72
N HIS A 229 6.53 -0.27 17.01
CA HIS A 229 5.73 -1.47 17.29
C HIS A 229 4.73 -1.83 16.18
N ALA A 230 5.04 -1.49 14.93
CA ALA A 230 4.23 -1.77 13.76
C ALA A 230 4.63 -3.13 13.16
N TYR A 231 4.03 -4.22 13.64
CA TYR A 231 4.30 -5.59 13.18
C TYR A 231 3.20 -6.08 12.24
N ASN A 232 3.37 -5.81 10.95
CA ASN A 232 2.35 -6.10 9.94
C ASN A 232 2.94 -6.79 8.71
N ILE A 233 2.13 -6.99 7.67
CA ILE A 233 2.58 -7.65 6.43
C ILE A 233 3.80 -6.97 5.80
N TRP A 234 3.90 -5.65 5.89
CA TRP A 234 5.04 -4.90 5.36
C TRP A 234 6.33 -5.16 6.11
N THR A 235 6.27 -5.39 7.44
CA THR A 235 7.44 -5.84 8.21
C THR A 235 7.97 -7.17 7.70
N LYS A 236 7.08 -8.13 7.41
CA LYS A 236 7.47 -9.42 6.83
C LYS A 236 8.04 -9.24 5.43
N THR A 237 7.39 -8.44 4.59
CA THR A 237 7.87 -8.14 3.23
C THR A 237 9.26 -7.49 3.25
N ALA A 238 9.50 -6.54 4.16
CA ALA A 238 10.81 -5.92 4.32
C ALA A 238 11.87 -6.93 4.77
N ARG A 239 11.55 -7.81 5.72
CA ARG A 239 12.47 -8.87 6.16
C ARG A 239 12.84 -9.81 5.03
N LEU A 240 11.86 -10.28 4.27
CA LEU A 240 12.07 -11.16 3.13
C LEU A 240 12.91 -10.47 2.04
N GLY A 241 12.59 -9.22 1.73
CA GLY A 241 13.38 -8.42 0.77
C GLY A 241 14.83 -8.21 1.23
N ALA A 242 15.05 -7.93 2.51
CA ALA A 242 16.39 -7.79 3.08
C ALA A 242 17.16 -9.12 3.05
N ASN A 243 16.53 -10.24 3.42
CA ASN A 243 17.14 -11.56 3.38
C ASN A 243 17.56 -11.98 1.96
N GLN A 244 16.74 -11.66 0.95
CA GLN A 244 17.06 -11.96 -0.45
C GLN A 244 18.33 -11.25 -0.94
N LEU A 245 18.61 -10.06 -0.41
CA LEU A 245 19.76 -9.24 -0.77
C LEU A 245 21.00 -9.56 0.09
N ASP A 246 20.79 -9.88 1.37
CA ASP A 246 21.83 -10.32 2.30
C ASP A 246 21.29 -11.36 3.30
N LYS A 247 21.60 -12.63 3.01
CA LYS A 247 21.18 -13.78 3.82
C LYS A 247 21.87 -13.85 5.17
N THR A 248 23.02 -13.20 5.34
CA THR A 248 23.82 -13.29 6.57
C THR A 248 23.24 -12.43 7.68
N LYS A 249 22.55 -11.34 7.31
CA LYS A 249 22.08 -10.31 8.25
C LYS A 249 20.66 -10.53 8.75
N TYR A 250 19.79 -11.15 7.95
CA TYR A 250 18.39 -11.41 8.32
C TYR A 250 18.01 -12.86 8.03
N ILE A 251 18.27 -13.79 8.94
CA ILE A 251 17.80 -15.17 8.81
C ILE A 251 16.26 -15.20 8.93
N ASP A 252 15.58 -15.84 7.97
CA ASP A 252 14.14 -16.06 8.04
C ASP A 252 13.85 -17.22 9.01
N TYR A 253 13.40 -16.88 10.22
CA TYR A 253 13.01 -17.84 11.25
C TYR A 253 11.53 -18.24 11.17
N GLY A 254 10.79 -17.85 10.12
CA GLY A 254 9.40 -18.29 9.93
C GLY A 254 8.42 -17.68 10.94
N PHE A 255 8.60 -16.43 11.35
CA PHE A 255 7.63 -15.75 12.23
C PHE A 255 6.25 -15.69 11.56
N GLU A 256 5.30 -16.44 12.11
CA GLU A 256 3.87 -16.30 11.81
C GLU A 256 3.38 -14.98 12.40
N ILE A 257 2.98 -14.04 11.54
CA ILE A 257 2.29 -12.84 11.99
C ILE A 257 0.85 -13.26 12.34
N PHE A 258 0.47 -13.12 13.61
CA PHE A 258 -0.94 -13.08 13.99
C PHE A 258 -1.54 -11.79 13.42
N SER A 259 -2.01 -11.86 12.16
CA SER A 259 -2.71 -10.76 11.49
C SER A 259 -3.96 -10.40 12.27
N SER A 260 -3.92 -9.29 13.01
CA SER A 260 -5.13 -8.63 13.48
C SER A 260 -5.75 -7.84 12.32
N GLN A 261 -6.41 -8.56 11.43
CA GLN A 261 -7.29 -8.02 10.39
C GLN A 261 -6.68 -6.97 9.44
N GLN A 262 -5.66 -7.36 8.67
CA GLN A 262 -5.57 -6.89 7.29
C GLN A 262 -5.75 -8.10 6.38
N VAL A 263 -6.94 -8.17 5.76
CA VAL A 263 -7.14 -9.02 4.58
C VAL A 263 -6.21 -8.44 3.53
N ASP A 264 -5.25 -9.22 3.06
CA ASP A 264 -4.36 -8.83 1.98
C ASP A 264 -5.21 -8.52 0.73
N THR A 265 -5.43 -7.22 0.49
CA THR A 265 -6.11 -6.71 -0.71
C THR A 265 -5.13 -6.22 -1.77
N LEU A 266 -3.82 -6.33 -1.52
CA LEU A 266 -2.75 -5.84 -2.41
C LEU A 266 -2.01 -6.98 -3.11
N GLY A 267 -2.29 -8.25 -2.77
CA GLY A 267 -1.68 -9.42 -3.40
C GLY A 267 -0.21 -9.59 -3.01
N LEU A 268 0.09 -9.47 -1.71
CA LEU A 268 1.42 -9.56 -1.11
C LEU A 268 1.65 -10.90 -0.38
#